data_AF-A0A2G2M1T1-F1
#
_entry.id   AF-A0A2G2M1T1-F1
#
_cell.length_a   1.000
_cell.length_b   1.000
_cell.length_c   1.000
_cell.angle_alpha   90.00
_cell.angle_beta   90.00
_cell.angle_gamma   90.00
#
_symmetry.space_group_name_H-M   'P 1'
#
loop_
_entity.id
_entity.type
_entity.pdbx_description
1 polymer ?
#
loop_
_entity_poly.entity_id
_entity_poly.type
_entity_poly.pdbx_seq_one_letter_code
_entity_poly.pdbx_strand_id
1 'polypeptide(L)'
;MPAGYREALRDDPYDAIYVLPHFDGPYLECGGEQFVQQYRMDIANLPRYDQLRKDLEVAILGSIRRLDFDSTGRVTLPKEFITHAGIEGRCAFVGCDAHFQIWNAQTHADRLGDIRGRLAARLADPAEAERMGGGADLGSLLRDSESLQALLKGEKL
;
A
#
# COMPACT_ATOMS: atom_id res chain seq x y z
N MET A 1 -1.89 12.26 -10.50
CA MET A 1 -2.53 11.47 -9.43
C MET A 1 -3.96 11.16 -9.86
N PRO A 2 -4.45 9.92 -9.74
CA PRO A 2 -5.82 9.59 -10.14
C PRO A 2 -6.86 10.33 -9.29
N ALA A 3 -8.01 10.64 -9.88
CA ALA A 3 -9.01 11.53 -9.27
C ALA A 3 -9.53 11.04 -7.91
N GLY A 4 -9.77 9.74 -7.76
CA GLY A 4 -10.26 9.17 -6.49
C GLY A 4 -9.27 9.32 -5.33
N TYR A 5 -7.97 9.09 -5.56
CA TYR A 5 -6.96 9.33 -4.53
C TYR A 5 -6.84 10.80 -4.16
N ARG A 6 -7.03 11.71 -5.12
CA ARG A 6 -7.05 13.16 -4.84
C ARG A 6 -8.22 13.55 -3.97
N GLU A 7 -9.39 12.98 -4.25
CA GLU A 7 -10.60 13.25 -3.50
C GLU A 7 -10.48 12.79 -2.05
N ALA A 8 -9.93 11.60 -1.83
CA ALA A 8 -9.67 11.07 -0.49
C ALA A 8 -8.69 11.92 0.34
N LEU A 9 -7.88 12.77 -0.32
CA LEU A 9 -6.90 13.66 0.32
C LEU A 9 -7.41 15.11 0.44
N ARG A 10 -8.65 15.43 0.01
CA ARG A 10 -9.17 16.81 0.09
C ARG A 10 -9.28 17.34 1.50
N ASP A 11 -9.56 16.46 2.45
CA ASP A 11 -9.67 16.81 3.87
C ASP A 11 -8.30 16.84 4.58
N ASP A 12 -7.21 16.60 3.84
CA ASP A 12 -5.87 16.74 4.35
C ASP A 12 -5.56 18.22 4.67
N PRO A 13 -5.04 18.53 5.87
CA PRO A 13 -4.83 19.91 6.30
C PRO A 13 -3.79 20.68 5.46
N TYR A 14 -3.01 19.98 4.64
CA TYR A 14 -1.83 20.53 3.99
C TYR A 14 -1.88 20.55 2.47
N ASP A 15 -2.93 20.01 1.84
CA ASP A 15 -3.07 19.88 0.39
C ASP A 15 -1.77 19.35 -0.28
N ALA A 16 -1.25 18.26 0.30
CA ALA A 16 -0.02 17.63 -0.14
C ALA A 16 -0.10 16.11 0.03
N ILE A 17 0.83 15.40 -0.59
CA ILE A 17 1.06 14.00 -0.28
C ILE A 17 2.41 13.81 0.39
N TYR A 18 2.47 12.84 1.28
CA TYR A 18 3.69 12.36 1.88
C TYR A 18 4.07 11.05 1.22
N VAL A 19 5.33 10.93 0.80
CA VAL A 19 5.84 9.78 0.06
C VAL A 19 7.04 9.19 0.80
N LEU A 20 7.02 7.88 0.97
CA LEU A 20 8.06 7.07 1.60
C LEU A 20 8.55 6.01 0.60
N PRO A 21 9.85 5.94 0.24
CA PRO A 21 10.42 4.75 -0.37
C PRO A 21 10.39 3.61 0.65
N HIS A 22 9.66 2.53 0.35
CA HIS A 22 9.46 1.47 1.33
C HIS A 22 10.77 0.71 1.58
N PHE A 23 11.03 0.35 2.84
CA PHE A 23 12.30 -0.28 3.23
C PHE A 23 12.37 -1.77 2.88
N ASP A 24 11.24 -2.42 2.60
CA ASP A 24 11.15 -3.85 2.31
C ASP A 24 10.93 -4.21 0.83
N GLY A 25 10.88 -3.22 -0.07
CA GLY A 25 10.63 -3.50 -1.47
C GLY A 25 10.66 -2.28 -2.39
N PRO A 26 10.67 -2.51 -3.72
CA PRO A 26 10.79 -1.45 -4.72
C PRO A 26 9.44 -0.79 -5.00
N TYR A 27 8.90 -0.09 -4.01
CA TYR A 27 7.65 0.65 -4.12
C TYR A 27 7.64 1.86 -3.19
N LEU A 28 6.68 2.75 -3.43
CA LEU A 28 6.47 3.92 -2.60
C LEU A 28 5.20 3.74 -1.81
N GLU A 29 5.20 4.11 -0.54
CA GLU A 29 3.98 4.34 0.22
C GLU A 29 3.66 5.82 0.23
N CYS A 30 2.37 6.12 0.14
CA CYS A 30 1.87 7.46 -0.05
C CYS A 30 0.58 7.68 0.76
N GLY A 31 0.43 8.86 1.33
CA GLY A 31 -0.81 9.24 2.01
C GLY A 31 -0.80 10.70 2.42
N GLY A 32 -1.87 11.10 3.13
CA GLY A 32 -1.95 12.41 3.76
C GLY A 32 -1.22 12.45 5.11
N GLU A 33 -1.48 13.50 5.87
CA GLU A 33 -0.96 13.70 7.22
C GLU A 33 -1.33 12.53 8.14
N GLN A 34 -2.54 11.98 8.02
CA GLN A 34 -2.97 10.83 8.82
C GLN A 34 -2.04 9.62 8.66
N PHE A 35 -1.54 9.38 7.45
CA PHE A 35 -0.57 8.31 7.18
C PHE A 35 0.76 8.55 7.91
N VAL A 36 1.26 9.79 7.90
CA VAL A 36 2.47 10.16 8.66
C VAL A 36 2.25 10.03 10.17
N GLN A 37 1.07 10.46 10.65
CA GLN A 37 0.72 10.38 12.07
C GLN A 37 0.61 8.93 12.54
N GLN A 38 0.09 8.03 11.72
CA GLN A 38 0.03 6.60 12.06
C GLN A 38 1.44 6.04 12.30
N TYR A 39 2.41 6.28 11.41
CA TYR A 39 3.79 5.86 11.65
C TYR A 39 4.41 6.47 12.90
N ARG A 40 4.14 7.75 13.17
CA ARG A 40 4.61 8.41 14.39
C ARG A 40 4.05 7.72 15.64
N MET A 41 2.77 7.38 15.64
CA MET A 41 2.11 6.68 16.74
C MET A 41 2.67 5.28 16.93
N ASP A 42 2.82 4.51 15.85
CA ASP A 42 3.33 3.13 15.90
C ASP A 42 4.76 3.08 16.45
N ILE A 43 5.62 3.98 15.99
CA ILE A 43 7.01 4.09 16.46
C ILE A 43 7.06 4.61 17.90
N ALA A 44 6.16 5.51 18.29
CA ALA A 44 6.12 6.06 19.64
C ALA A 44 5.76 5.02 20.72
N ASN A 45 5.12 3.91 20.34
CA ASN A 45 4.84 2.79 21.25
C ASN A 45 6.11 2.06 21.72
N LEU A 46 7.24 2.25 21.03
CA LEU A 46 8.53 1.70 21.45
C LEU A 46 9.22 2.60 22.49
N PRO A 47 9.97 2.02 23.45
CA PRO A 47 10.70 2.80 24.45
C PRO A 47 11.67 3.81 23.80
N ARG A 48 11.78 5.01 24.38
CA ARG A 48 12.53 6.15 23.81
C ARG A 48 13.99 5.83 23.41
N TYR A 49 14.65 4.94 24.15
CA TYR A 49 16.05 4.60 23.91
C TYR A 49 16.25 3.27 23.21
N ASP A 50 15.16 2.59 22.84
CA ASP A 50 15.19 1.35 22.09
C ASP A 50 15.89 1.55 20.74
N GLN A 51 16.69 0.57 20.32
CA GLN A 51 17.44 0.67 19.07
C GLN A 51 16.51 0.53 17.86
N LEU A 52 15.51 -0.36 17.91
CA LEU A 52 14.53 -0.52 16.84
C LEU A 52 13.75 0.77 16.62
N ARG A 53 13.39 1.48 17.70
CA ARG A 53 12.74 2.79 17.59
C ARG A 53 13.58 3.76 16.77
N LYS A 54 14.86 3.91 17.12
CA LYS A 54 15.79 4.83 16.43
C LYS A 54 15.94 4.45 14.96
N ASP A 55 16.08 3.15 14.69
CA ASP A 55 16.23 2.65 13.32
C ASP A 55 14.97 2.92 12.50
N LEU A 56 13.78 2.72 13.06
CA LEU A 56 12.50 3.03 12.41
C LEU A 56 12.30 4.54 12.22
N GLU A 57 12.65 5.38 13.21
CA GLU A 57 12.59 6.85 13.08
C GLU A 57 13.43 7.31 11.89
N VAL A 58 14.64 6.77 11.71
CA VAL A 58 15.51 7.13 10.58
C VAL A 58 15.01 6.53 9.27
N ALA A 59 14.72 5.23 9.23
CA ALA A 59 14.37 4.52 8.00
C ALA A 59 13.02 4.96 7.44
N ILE A 60 12.04 5.21 8.30
CA ILE A 60 10.67 5.57 7.91
C ILE A 60 10.50 7.09 7.94
N LEU A 61 10.49 7.69 9.13
CA LEU A 61 10.14 9.11 9.26
C LEU A 61 11.18 10.02 8.58
N GLY A 62 12.46 9.67 8.65
CA GLY A 62 13.55 10.39 7.97
C GLY A 62 13.48 10.30 6.44
N SER A 63 12.83 9.28 5.90
CA SER A 63 12.70 9.06 4.44
C SER A 63 11.43 9.70 3.86
N ILE A 64 10.47 10.12 4.69
CA ILE A 64 9.24 10.74 4.23
C ILE A 64 9.53 12.09 3.57
N ARG A 65 8.99 12.29 2.37
CA ARG A 65 9.05 13.56 1.65
C ARG A 65 7.65 14.06 1.33
N ARG A 66 7.39 15.32 1.68
CA ARG A 66 6.20 16.04 1.28
C ARG A 66 6.33 16.47 -0.18
N LEU A 67 5.29 16.24 -0.97
CA LEU A 67 5.16 16.70 -2.34
C LEU A 67 3.84 17.45 -2.49
N ASP A 68 3.92 18.72 -2.89
CA ASP A 68 2.75 19.57 -3.07
C ASP A 68 2.10 19.35 -4.44
N PHE A 69 0.80 19.67 -4.53
CA PHE A 69 0.08 19.67 -5.81
C PHE A 69 0.48 20.87 -6.68
N ASP A 70 0.57 20.65 -7.99
CA ASP A 70 0.59 21.72 -8.98
C ASP A 70 -0.82 22.32 -9.17
N SER A 71 -0.92 23.41 -9.95
CA SER A 71 -2.19 24.09 -10.25
C SER A 71 -3.24 23.23 -10.96
N THR A 72 -2.87 22.03 -11.43
CA THR A 72 -3.76 21.06 -12.07
C THR A 72 -4.06 19.84 -11.19
N GLY A 73 -3.59 19.85 -9.94
CA GLY A 73 -3.77 18.77 -8.97
C GLY A 73 -2.92 17.54 -9.29
N ARG A 74 -1.75 17.71 -9.92
CA ARG A 74 -0.74 16.66 -10.10
C ARG A 74 0.40 16.85 -9.10
N VAL A 75 1.13 15.76 -8.85
CA VAL A 75 2.35 15.77 -8.05
C VAL A 75 3.51 15.34 -8.93
N THR A 76 4.64 16.03 -8.82
CA THR A 76 5.88 15.64 -9.48
C THR A 76 6.65 14.70 -8.58
N LEU A 77 6.89 13.47 -9.06
CA LEU A 77 7.68 12.49 -8.33
C LEU A 77 9.18 12.70 -8.59
N PRO A 78 10.00 12.92 -7.55
CA PRO A 78 11.45 13.03 -7.69
C PRO A 78 12.11 11.80 -8.36
N LYS A 79 13.24 12.02 -9.03
CA LYS A 79 13.94 10.97 -9.78
C LYS A 79 14.40 9.81 -8.88
N GLU A 80 14.77 10.11 -7.64
CA GLU A 80 15.16 9.10 -6.66
C GLU A 80 14.03 8.11 -6.37
N PHE A 81 12.78 8.57 -6.32
CA PHE A 81 11.61 7.74 -6.06
C PHE A 81 11.21 6.90 -7.29
N ILE A 82 11.33 7.48 -8.48
CA ILE A 82 11.16 6.75 -9.75
C ILE A 82 12.17 5.61 -9.82
N THR A 83 13.44 5.89 -9.51
CA THR A 83 14.53 4.90 -9.50
C THR A 83 14.28 3.81 -8.46
N HIS A 84 13.95 4.20 -7.22
CA HIS A 84 13.71 3.25 -6.13
C HIS A 84 12.55 2.28 -6.44
N ALA A 85 11.43 2.81 -6.95
CA ALA A 85 10.26 2.00 -7.30
C ALA A 85 10.38 1.27 -8.66
N GLY A 86 11.52 1.42 -9.35
CA GLY A 86 11.76 0.81 -10.66
C GLY A 86 10.73 1.24 -11.72
N ILE A 87 10.21 2.46 -11.67
CA ILE A 87 9.14 2.90 -12.58
C ILE A 87 9.73 3.22 -13.96
N GLU A 88 9.39 2.38 -14.95
CA GLU A 88 9.82 2.53 -16.34
C GLU A 88 8.61 2.81 -17.24
N GLY A 89 8.10 4.04 -17.15
CA GLY A 89 7.02 4.56 -18.00
C GLY A 89 5.61 4.41 -17.41
N ARG A 90 5.21 3.21 -16.98
CA ARG A 90 3.88 2.99 -16.36
C ARG A 90 4.00 2.60 -14.89
N CYS A 91 3.15 3.22 -14.07
CA CYS A 91 3.00 2.88 -12.66
C CYS A 91 1.59 2.37 -12.35
N ALA A 92 1.47 1.61 -11.27
CA ALA A 92 0.20 1.20 -10.67
C ALA A 92 0.00 1.92 -9.34
N PHE A 93 -1.24 2.32 -9.07
CA PHE A 93 -1.69 2.83 -7.77
C PHE A 93 -2.49 1.72 -7.08
N VAL A 94 -2.16 1.44 -5.83
CA VAL A 94 -2.76 0.35 -5.05
C VAL A 94 -3.33 0.93 -3.78
N GLY A 95 -4.64 0.87 -3.58
CA GLY A 95 -5.27 1.35 -2.34
C GLY A 95 -5.02 0.40 -1.17
N CYS A 96 -4.66 0.95 -0.02
CA CYS A 96 -4.34 0.23 1.20
C CYS A 96 -4.97 0.95 2.41
N ASP A 97 -6.27 0.77 2.60
CA ASP A 97 -7.03 1.42 3.69
C ASP A 97 -6.74 2.93 3.78
N ALA A 98 -6.04 3.39 4.82
CA ALA A 98 -5.69 4.79 5.04
C ALA A 98 -4.54 5.35 4.17
N HIS A 99 -3.90 4.53 3.34
CA HIS A 99 -2.80 4.94 2.48
C HIS A 99 -2.90 4.26 1.10
N PHE A 100 -1.95 4.56 0.22
CA PHE A 100 -1.83 3.88 -1.06
C PHE A 100 -0.37 3.66 -1.42
N GLN A 101 -0.14 2.73 -2.34
CA GLN A 101 1.19 2.41 -2.82
C GLN A 101 1.33 2.78 -4.29
N ILE A 102 2.54 3.16 -4.69
CA ILE A 102 2.93 3.38 -6.09
C ILE A 102 4.00 2.37 -6.47
N TRP A 103 3.75 1.65 -7.56
CA TRP A 103 4.61 0.57 -8.04
C TRP A 103 4.94 0.74 -9.52
N ASN A 104 6.01 0.08 -9.98
CA ASN A 104 6.08 -0.33 -11.38
C ASN A 104 4.85 -1.21 -11.72
N ALA A 105 4.20 -0.93 -12.84
CA ALA A 105 2.96 -1.61 -13.21
C ALA A 105 3.13 -3.14 -13.41
N GLN A 106 4.24 -3.58 -14.02
CA GLN A 106 4.50 -4.99 -14.26
C GLN A 106 4.85 -5.71 -12.96
N THR A 107 5.79 -5.15 -12.18
CA THR A 107 6.19 -5.73 -10.88
C THR A 107 5.00 -5.91 -9.94
N HIS A 108 4.07 -4.93 -9.92
CA HIS A 108 2.86 -5.07 -9.13
C HIS A 108 1.92 -6.16 -9.65
N ALA A 109 1.75 -6.28 -10.98
CA ALA A 109 0.91 -7.32 -11.57
C ALA A 109 1.41 -8.72 -11.19
N ASP A 110 2.73 -8.94 -11.24
CA ASP A 110 3.36 -10.21 -10.84
C ASP A 110 3.15 -10.48 -9.34
N ARG A 111 3.45 -9.48 -8.48
CA ARG A 111 3.20 -9.56 -7.03
C ARG A 111 1.75 -9.89 -6.70
N LEU A 112 0.80 -9.25 -7.40
CA LEU A 112 -0.63 -9.49 -7.18
C LEU A 112 -1.01 -10.93 -7.55
N GLY A 113 -0.45 -11.48 -8.64
CA GLY A 113 -0.60 -12.89 -9.01
C GLY A 113 -0.13 -13.84 -7.91
N ASP A 114 1.04 -13.57 -7.33
CA ASP A 114 1.59 -14.37 -6.24
C ASP A 114 0.76 -14.27 -4.95
N ILE A 115 0.32 -13.05 -4.58
CA ILE A 115 -0.57 -12.83 -3.43
C ILE A 115 -1.86 -13.62 -3.62
N ARG A 116 -2.45 -13.51 -4.81
CA ARG A 116 -3.66 -14.21 -5.21
C ARG A 116 -3.51 -15.73 -5.08
N GLY A 117 -2.41 -16.31 -5.55
CA GLY A 117 -2.11 -17.73 -5.37
C GLY A 117 -1.95 -18.15 -3.89
N ARG A 118 -1.27 -17.34 -3.07
CA ARG A 118 -1.13 -17.60 -1.63
C ARG A 118 -2.46 -17.50 -0.88
N LEU A 119 -3.30 -16.51 -1.21
CA LEU A 119 -4.62 -16.33 -0.62
C LEU A 119 -5.55 -17.48 -1.00
N ALA A 120 -5.54 -17.87 -2.27
CA ALA A 120 -6.21 -19.05 -2.78
C ALA A 120 -5.87 -20.31 -1.95
N ALA A 121 -4.58 -20.61 -1.78
CA ALA A 121 -4.14 -21.76 -0.99
C ALA A 121 -4.58 -21.68 0.49
N ARG A 122 -4.58 -20.48 1.10
CA ARG A 122 -5.04 -20.27 2.49
C ARG A 122 -6.54 -20.41 2.64
N LEU A 123 -7.33 -19.89 1.70
CA LEU A 123 -8.79 -19.97 1.73
C LEU A 123 -9.31 -21.39 1.48
N ALA A 124 -8.51 -22.26 0.89
CA ALA A 124 -8.82 -23.68 0.77
C ALA A 124 -8.73 -24.41 2.13
N ASP A 125 -8.03 -23.86 3.13
CA ASP A 125 -8.01 -24.39 4.50
C ASP A 125 -9.27 -23.93 5.26
N PRO A 126 -10.14 -24.85 5.71
CA PRO A 126 -11.35 -24.51 6.46
C PRO A 126 -11.10 -23.69 7.73
N ALA A 127 -9.99 -23.93 8.45
CA ALA A 127 -9.68 -23.22 9.68
C ALA A 127 -9.29 -21.75 9.43
N GLU A 128 -8.56 -21.50 8.34
CA GLU A 128 -8.22 -20.14 7.90
C GLU A 128 -9.43 -19.38 7.36
N ALA A 129 -10.32 -20.08 6.65
CA ALA A 129 -11.58 -19.49 6.19
C ALA A 129 -12.50 -19.09 7.36
N GLU A 130 -12.55 -19.90 8.42
CA GLU A 130 -13.30 -19.58 9.64
C GLU A 130 -12.69 -18.37 10.38
N ARG A 131 -11.36 -18.28 10.46
CA ARG A 131 -10.65 -17.14 11.05
C ARG A 131 -10.95 -15.81 10.32
N MET A 132 -11.17 -15.85 9.01
CA MET A 132 -11.58 -14.68 8.21
C MET A 132 -13.08 -14.36 8.30
N GLY A 133 -13.92 -15.31 8.73
CA GLY A 133 -15.37 -15.17 8.81
C GLY A 133 -15.91 -14.56 10.12
N GLY A 134 -15.03 -14.15 11.05
CA GLY A 134 -15.40 -13.68 12.39
C GLY A 134 -16.18 -12.36 12.49
N GLY A 135 -16.55 -11.74 11.37
CA GLY A 135 -17.38 -10.53 11.34
C GLY A 135 -17.87 -10.24 9.94
N ALA A 136 -19.04 -10.80 9.61
CA ALA A 136 -19.82 -10.60 8.38
C ALA A 136 -19.04 -10.72 7.03
N ASP A 137 -19.25 -11.86 6.39
CA ASP A 137 -19.39 -12.01 4.94
C ASP A 137 -18.13 -11.96 4.03
N LEU A 138 -16.93 -11.58 4.48
CA LEU A 138 -15.78 -11.57 3.55
C LEU A 138 -15.32 -12.98 3.13
N GLY A 139 -15.35 -13.95 4.05
CA GLY A 139 -14.97 -15.34 3.76
C GLY A 139 -15.96 -16.06 2.83
N SER A 140 -17.27 -15.78 2.94
CA SER A 140 -18.30 -16.28 2.03
C SER A 140 -18.19 -15.62 0.65
N LEU A 141 -18.08 -14.28 0.60
CA LEU A 141 -17.92 -13.54 -0.66
C LEU A 141 -16.70 -14.00 -1.46
N LEU A 142 -15.58 -14.28 -0.79
CA LEU A 142 -14.38 -14.80 -1.46
C LEU A 142 -14.56 -16.23 -1.95
N ARG A 143 -15.23 -17.09 -1.17
CA ARG A 143 -15.52 -18.47 -1.56
C ARG A 143 -16.46 -18.55 -2.77
N ASP A 144 -17.47 -17.70 -2.82
CA ASP A 144 -18.50 -17.70 -3.86
C ASP A 144 -18.10 -16.87 -5.10
N SER A 145 -16.95 -16.19 -5.05
CA SER A 145 -16.44 -15.40 -6.17
C SER A 145 -15.93 -16.29 -7.31
N GLU A 146 -16.64 -16.29 -8.45
CA GLU A 146 -16.20 -16.99 -9.67
C GLU A 146 -14.79 -16.55 -10.11
N SER A 147 -14.48 -15.25 -10.01
CA SER A 147 -13.16 -14.70 -10.34
C SER A 147 -12.05 -15.25 -9.44
N LEU A 148 -12.33 -15.44 -8.15
CA LEU A 148 -11.39 -16.03 -7.21
C LEU A 148 -11.26 -17.55 -7.47
N GLN A 149 -12.36 -18.21 -7.82
CA GLN A 149 -12.38 -19.64 -8.16
C GLN A 149 -11.65 -19.95 -9.46
N ALA A 150 -11.76 -19.12 -10.49
CA ALA A 150 -11.00 -19.23 -11.74
C ALA A 150 -9.49 -19.06 -11.48
N LEU A 151 -9.14 -18.06 -10.67
CA LEU A 151 -7.78 -17.81 -10.23
C LEU A 151 -7.21 -18.96 -9.38
N LEU A 152 -7.99 -19.54 -8.46
CA LEU A 152 -7.67 -20.75 -7.68
C LEU A 152 -7.33 -21.95 -8.58
N LYS A 153 -7.98 -22.05 -9.74
CA LYS A 153 -7.76 -23.11 -10.74
C LYS A 153 -6.59 -22.82 -11.70
N GLY A 154 -5.91 -21.68 -11.54
CA GLY A 154 -4.81 -21.27 -12.41
C GLY A 154 -5.25 -20.76 -13.79
N GLU A 155 -6.53 -20.40 -13.95
CA GLU A 155 -7.05 -19.83 -15.19
C GLU A 155 -6.67 -18.34 -15.25
N LYS A 156 -6.22 -17.87 -16.43
CA LYS A 156 -6.01 -16.43 -16.64
C LYS A 156 -7.37 -15.76 -16.77
N LEU A 157 -7.61 -14.75 -15.92
CA LEU A 157 -8.71 -13.79 -16.01
C LEU A 157 -8.69 -13.05 -17.35
#